data_AF-A0A960RUZ9-F1
#
_entry.id   AF-A0A960RUZ9-F1
#
_cell.length_a   1.000
_cell.length_b   1.000
_cell.length_c   1.000
_cell.angle_alpha   90.00
_cell.angle_beta   90.00
_cell.angle_gamma   90.00
#
_symmetry.space_group_name_H-M   'P 1'
#
loop_
_entity.id
_entity.type
_entity.pdbx_description
1 polymer ?
#
loop_
_entity_poly.entity_id
_entity_poly.type
_entity_poly.pdbx_seq_one_letter_code
_entity_poly.pdbx_strand_id
1 'polypeptide(L)'
;MFSLVNYLNKNAAHELHEFASSCVSEEDLLARIKEEPSWGISIFENMNLEKEGSASLAAKILYHISLDDIKSPVVKNVEAVLRNKGLLNRDTGTDFSLKIGDELPLLAHWSILALESPYFRVMKGFKEFQTGTLAVEETFAPEVLKHVVDYLYLSNEKREEFITTVDKALLPSIAALADLWEVEKLREACDEVLCNSLAEISTGKSDIDEWLLPKKGTKEGSKDNNASESSQSSRSSSDSPIKEEPQPIIATYLPKFAMLLQFIKRIAGEDDIESVIEKTQRWDEAVRIAAKCTPEEIEVFSTLKTEFGKVCRILEGAFGPAEWEKNFPVTIKPEWVPQLPKNIHEILEQEDPTEPGKKLKETCTFFLRPKKLIFLGEDGIKLEFYLTLGNAKILAMVPTNSDRSMHCSGLDELDCSLVAESSWVLMRKELIPDSRNKSFEKQKKLLKGSFEVPTIMDAILLCMITYVSEGKNICGRRPWTFCRENFENYQMLVGGKKPSGIVVDCFFNDSEPGLSGVWKF
;
A
#
# COMPACT_ATOMS: atom_id res chain seq x y z
N MET A 1 32.76 10.58 17.12
CA MET A 1 32.18 9.36 16.51
C MET A 1 33.02 8.17 16.96
N PHE A 2 32.41 7.19 17.60
CA PHE A 2 33.10 6.02 18.16
C PHE A 2 33.32 5.01 17.01
N SER A 3 34.56 4.82 16.56
CA SER A 3 34.86 3.92 15.42
C SER A 3 34.96 2.47 15.90
N LEU A 4 34.27 1.56 15.21
CA LEU A 4 34.30 0.12 15.49
C LEU A 4 35.73 -0.45 15.47
N VAL A 5 36.52 -0.05 14.48
CA VAL A 5 37.92 -0.46 14.32
C VAL A 5 38.75 -0.01 15.52
N ASN A 6 38.55 1.23 16.00
CA ASN A 6 39.24 1.75 17.18
C ASN A 6 38.83 1.06 18.48
N TYR A 7 37.57 0.60 18.60
CA TYR A 7 37.12 -0.17 19.75
C TYR A 7 37.80 -1.54 19.78
N LEU A 8 37.79 -2.27 18.66
CA LEU A 8 38.38 -3.60 18.57
C LEU A 8 39.90 -3.57 18.77
N ASN A 9 40.59 -2.59 18.19
CA ASN A 9 42.04 -2.43 18.36
C ASN A 9 42.45 -2.15 19.82
N LYS A 10 41.54 -1.63 20.66
CA LYS A 10 41.85 -1.31 22.06
C LYS A 10 41.40 -2.39 23.06
N ASN A 11 40.39 -3.19 22.72
CA ASN A 11 39.69 -4.00 23.71
C ASN A 11 39.53 -5.48 23.32
N ALA A 12 39.89 -5.89 22.10
CA ALA A 12 39.64 -7.25 21.63
C ALA A 12 40.83 -8.20 21.83
N ALA A 13 40.56 -9.51 21.82
CA ALA A 13 41.59 -10.55 21.77
C ALA A 13 42.46 -10.42 20.51
N HIS A 14 43.67 -10.99 20.52
CA HIS A 14 44.66 -10.84 19.44
C HIS A 14 44.10 -11.12 18.04
N GLU A 15 43.31 -12.18 17.89
CA GLU A 15 42.70 -12.58 16.61
C GLU A 15 41.67 -11.56 16.10
N LEU A 16 40.85 -11.00 17.00
CA LEU A 16 39.89 -9.95 16.66
C LEU A 16 40.58 -8.62 16.33
N HIS A 17 41.71 -8.33 16.99
CA HIS A 17 42.53 -7.17 16.66
C HIS A 17 43.13 -7.31 15.25
N GLU A 18 43.66 -8.48 14.90
CA GLU A 18 44.20 -8.76 13.57
C GLU A 18 43.12 -8.65 12.48
N PHE A 19 41.95 -9.25 12.72
CA PHE A 19 40.79 -9.10 11.84
C PHE A 19 40.38 -7.63 11.65
N ALA A 20 40.19 -6.88 12.74
CA ALA A 20 39.80 -5.47 12.68
C ALA A 20 40.86 -4.58 12.02
N SER A 21 42.15 -4.85 12.28
CA SER A 21 43.27 -4.13 11.69
C SER A 21 43.44 -4.41 10.19
N SER A 22 42.93 -5.56 9.72
CA SER A 22 42.92 -5.89 8.29
C SER A 22 41.80 -5.18 7.51
N CYS A 23 40.87 -4.52 8.20
CA CYS A 23 39.76 -3.80 7.58
C CYS A 23 40.17 -2.34 7.32
N VAL A 24 39.89 -1.85 6.11
CA VAL A 24 40.29 -0.48 5.71
C VAL A 24 39.32 0.59 6.23
N SER A 25 38.10 0.21 6.60
CA SER A 25 37.08 1.11 7.16
C SER A 25 36.08 0.35 8.05
N GLU A 26 35.17 1.07 8.70
CA GLU A 26 34.05 0.48 9.45
C GLU A 26 33.08 -0.27 8.50
N GLU A 27 32.88 0.25 7.29
CA GLU A 27 32.06 -0.36 6.26
C GLU A 27 32.67 -1.67 5.74
N ASP A 28 34.00 -1.72 5.53
CA ASP A 28 34.71 -2.96 5.17
C ASP A 28 34.54 -4.01 6.27
N LEU A 29 34.70 -3.61 7.53
CA LEU A 29 34.51 -4.49 8.67
C LEU A 29 33.07 -5.04 8.75
N LEU A 30 32.06 -4.20 8.57
CA LEU A 30 30.65 -4.63 8.55
C LEU A 30 30.32 -5.50 7.33
N ALA A 31 30.96 -5.27 6.19
CA ALA A 31 30.82 -6.12 5.00
C ALA A 31 31.41 -7.52 5.23
N ARG A 32 32.59 -7.60 5.85
CA ARG A 32 33.20 -8.89 6.21
C ARG A 32 32.44 -9.64 7.27
N ILE A 33 31.89 -8.97 8.29
CA ILE A 33 30.99 -9.60 9.27
C ILE A 33 29.75 -10.17 8.59
N LYS A 34 29.23 -9.50 7.55
CA LYS A 34 28.09 -10.01 6.78
C LYS A 34 28.45 -11.27 5.98
N GLU A 35 29.65 -11.33 5.43
CA GLU A 35 30.14 -12.50 4.67
C GLU A 35 30.51 -13.67 5.60
N GLU A 36 31.07 -13.36 6.78
CA GLU A 36 31.49 -14.33 7.79
C GLU A 36 30.96 -13.94 9.19
N PRO A 37 29.71 -14.34 9.52
CA PRO A 37 29.01 -13.94 10.75
C PRO A 37 29.66 -14.41 12.05
N SER A 38 30.55 -15.41 12.00
CA SER A 38 31.33 -15.89 13.15
C SER A 38 32.15 -14.76 13.78
N TRP A 39 32.65 -13.81 12.99
CA TRP A 39 33.34 -12.64 13.52
C TRP A 39 32.42 -11.73 14.33
N GLY A 40 31.17 -11.54 13.89
CA GLY A 40 30.17 -10.79 14.64
C GLY A 40 29.90 -11.44 16.01
N ILE A 41 29.81 -12.77 16.05
CA ILE A 41 29.64 -13.54 17.29
C ILE A 41 30.86 -13.38 18.21
N SER A 42 32.07 -13.56 17.69
CA SER A 42 33.30 -13.38 18.47
C SER A 42 33.43 -11.96 19.03
N ILE A 43 33.02 -10.94 18.27
CA ILE A 43 32.98 -9.56 18.75
C ILE A 43 32.01 -9.43 19.93
N PHE A 44 30.81 -10.01 19.83
CA PHE A 44 29.82 -9.98 20.90
C PHE A 44 30.28 -10.67 22.18
N GLU A 45 30.99 -11.79 22.09
CA GLU A 45 31.52 -12.50 23.27
C GLU A 45 32.53 -11.65 24.06
N ASN A 46 33.22 -10.74 23.37
CA ASN A 46 34.26 -9.89 23.95
C ASN A 46 33.78 -8.45 24.23
N MET A 47 32.54 -8.11 23.86
CA MET A 47 32.03 -6.75 23.98
C MET A 47 31.42 -6.51 25.36
N ASN A 48 31.95 -5.51 26.09
CA ASN A 48 31.28 -5.01 27.29
C ASN A 48 30.18 -4.01 26.92
N LEU A 49 28.94 -4.50 26.86
CA LEU A 49 27.76 -3.70 26.50
C LEU A 49 27.43 -2.56 27.47
N GLU A 50 28.01 -2.53 28.68
CA GLU A 50 27.82 -1.44 29.64
C GLU A 50 28.69 -0.21 29.36
N LYS A 51 29.72 -0.36 28.52
CA LYS A 51 30.62 0.74 28.17
C LYS A 51 29.96 1.63 27.11
N GLU A 52 29.97 2.95 27.35
CA GLU A 52 29.44 3.96 26.43
C GLU A 52 29.88 3.72 24.98
N GLY A 53 28.93 3.79 24.05
CA GLY A 53 29.15 3.52 22.63
C GLY A 53 29.10 2.05 22.22
N SER A 54 29.29 1.09 23.14
CA SER A 54 29.29 -0.35 22.81
C SER A 54 27.90 -0.87 22.45
N ALA A 55 26.83 -0.30 23.01
CA ALA A 55 25.45 -0.71 22.70
C ALA A 55 25.04 -0.33 21.26
N SER A 56 25.31 0.91 20.85
CA SER A 56 25.08 1.37 19.46
C SER A 56 25.89 0.54 18.48
N LEU A 57 27.14 0.22 18.84
CA LEU A 57 28.02 -0.63 18.06
C LEU A 57 27.49 -2.06 17.91
N ALA A 58 27.03 -2.65 19.01
CA ALA A 58 26.42 -3.97 19.00
C ALA A 58 25.16 -4.01 18.13
N ALA A 59 24.34 -2.97 18.17
CA ALA A 59 23.16 -2.84 17.32
C ALA A 59 23.51 -2.76 15.83
N LYS A 60 24.58 -2.01 15.46
CA LYS A 60 25.09 -1.98 14.09
C LYS A 60 25.56 -3.36 13.61
N ILE A 61 26.28 -4.09 14.46
CA ILE A 61 26.75 -5.44 14.12
C ILE A 61 25.56 -6.41 13.99
N LEU A 62 24.61 -6.38 14.92
CA LEU A 62 23.40 -7.22 14.89
C LEU A 62 22.63 -7.06 13.58
N TYR A 63 22.54 -5.83 13.08
CA TYR A 63 21.86 -5.53 11.82
C TYR A 63 22.53 -6.17 10.59
N HIS A 64 23.84 -6.43 10.65
CA HIS A 64 24.60 -6.99 9.53
C HIS A 64 24.73 -8.52 9.59
N ILE A 65 24.28 -9.15 10.68
CA ILE A 65 24.25 -10.60 10.83
C ILE A 65 22.98 -11.16 10.15
N SER A 66 23.11 -12.30 9.45
CA SER A 66 21.98 -12.95 8.79
C SER A 66 20.92 -13.42 9.78
N LEU A 67 19.66 -13.46 9.34
CA LEU A 67 18.52 -13.97 10.11
C LEU A 67 18.72 -15.40 10.62
N ASP A 68 19.46 -16.23 9.89
CA ASP A 68 19.74 -17.60 10.31
C ASP A 68 20.76 -17.66 11.46
N ASP A 69 21.69 -16.71 11.52
CA ASP A 69 22.71 -16.61 12.55
C ASP A 69 22.20 -15.95 13.84
N ILE A 70 21.08 -15.22 13.77
CA ILE A 70 20.33 -14.72 14.95
C ILE A 70 19.92 -15.88 15.88
N LYS A 71 19.89 -17.12 15.39
CA LYS A 71 19.62 -18.29 16.22
C LYS A 71 20.72 -18.59 17.25
N SER A 72 21.93 -18.04 17.08
CA SER A 72 23.07 -18.20 18.00
C SER A 72 22.72 -17.71 19.42
N PRO A 73 23.01 -18.49 20.48
CA PRO A 73 22.76 -18.09 21.86
C PRO A 73 23.44 -16.77 22.26
N VAL A 74 24.64 -16.51 21.71
CA VAL A 74 25.40 -15.27 21.97
C VAL A 74 24.67 -14.08 21.35
N VAL A 75 24.23 -14.20 20.10
CA VAL A 75 23.50 -13.15 19.39
C VAL A 75 22.18 -12.85 20.11
N LYS A 76 21.44 -13.88 20.52
CA LYS A 76 20.23 -13.74 21.35
C LYS A 76 20.51 -13.08 22.69
N ASN A 77 21.64 -13.37 23.32
CA ASN A 77 22.01 -12.74 24.58
C ASN A 77 22.33 -11.25 24.39
N VAL A 78 23.10 -10.88 23.36
CA VAL A 78 23.36 -9.46 23.04
C VAL A 78 22.07 -8.73 22.69
N GLU A 79 21.24 -9.32 21.85
CA GLU A 79 19.91 -8.81 21.54
C GLU A 79 19.08 -8.62 22.82
N ALA A 80 19.02 -9.62 23.70
CA ALA A 80 18.32 -9.54 24.98
C ALA A 80 18.93 -8.49 25.91
N VAL A 81 20.24 -8.29 25.94
CA VAL A 81 20.88 -7.26 26.77
C VAL A 81 20.58 -5.86 26.24
N LEU A 82 20.62 -5.67 24.91
CA LEU A 82 20.24 -4.40 24.27
C LEU A 82 18.76 -4.10 24.52
N ARG A 83 17.88 -5.12 24.42
CA ARG A 83 16.45 -5.05 24.76
C ARG A 83 16.25 -4.71 26.23
N ASN A 84 16.75 -5.54 27.15
CA ASN A 84 16.38 -5.50 28.57
C ASN A 84 16.99 -4.31 29.33
N LYS A 85 18.14 -3.79 28.89
CA LYS A 85 18.79 -2.68 29.60
C LYS A 85 18.39 -1.29 29.07
N GLY A 86 17.60 -1.19 28.00
CA GLY A 86 17.22 0.10 27.40
C GLY A 86 18.44 0.98 27.07
N LEU A 87 19.59 0.36 26.76
CA LEU A 87 20.91 1.00 26.64
C LEU A 87 21.06 1.91 25.42
N LEU A 88 19.97 2.20 24.75
CA LEU A 88 19.90 2.98 23.53
C LEU A 88 19.19 4.27 23.89
N ASN A 89 19.93 5.22 24.44
CA ASN A 89 19.38 6.56 24.60
C ASN A 89 19.23 7.17 23.21
N ARG A 90 18.00 7.57 22.85
CA ARG A 90 17.71 8.27 21.59
C ARG A 90 18.47 9.59 21.46
N ASP A 91 18.96 10.17 22.56
CA ASP A 91 19.60 11.48 22.56
C ASP A 91 21.08 11.46 22.14
N THR A 92 21.67 10.28 21.91
CA THR A 92 23.11 10.17 21.61
C THR A 92 23.38 9.26 20.42
N GLY A 93 24.02 9.80 19.37
CA GLY A 93 24.55 9.00 18.27
C GLY A 93 23.53 8.55 17.22
N THR A 94 22.42 9.28 17.08
CA THR A 94 21.39 9.02 16.07
C THR A 94 21.93 9.23 14.65
N ASP A 95 21.52 8.35 13.75
CA ASP A 95 21.93 8.31 12.34
C ASP A 95 20.73 8.38 11.38
N PHE A 96 19.53 8.55 11.92
CA PHE A 96 18.29 8.57 11.16
C PHE A 96 17.31 9.63 11.67
N SER A 97 16.52 10.22 10.78
CA SER A 97 15.52 11.23 11.11
C SER A 97 14.15 10.91 10.51
N LEU A 98 13.10 11.05 11.30
CA LEU A 98 11.70 10.83 10.90
C LEU A 98 10.99 12.19 10.90
N LYS A 99 10.38 12.57 9.78
CA LYS A 99 9.75 13.90 9.60
C LYS A 99 8.26 13.77 9.28
N ILE A 100 7.44 14.59 9.92
CA ILE A 100 6.01 14.75 9.60
C ILE A 100 5.80 16.20 9.17
N GLY A 101 5.49 16.44 7.90
CA GLY A 101 5.35 17.79 7.35
C GLY A 101 6.57 18.67 7.65
N ASP A 102 6.30 19.87 8.18
CA ASP A 102 7.32 20.88 8.56
C ASP A 102 7.77 20.79 10.03
N GLU A 103 7.35 19.76 10.78
CA GLU A 103 7.69 19.61 12.19
C GLU A 103 9.17 19.25 12.41
N LEU A 104 9.64 19.48 13.64
CA LEU A 104 11.00 19.09 14.02
C LEU A 104 11.19 17.58 13.86
N PRO A 105 12.28 17.12 13.20
CA PRO A 105 12.51 15.71 12.97
C PRO A 105 12.68 14.95 14.28
N LEU A 106 12.05 13.79 14.37
CA LEU A 106 12.29 12.82 15.43
C LEU A 106 13.55 12.01 15.08
N LEU A 107 14.62 12.21 15.86
CA LEU A 107 15.89 11.52 15.64
C LEU A 107 15.85 10.09 16.19
N ALA A 108 16.45 9.15 15.49
CA ALA A 108 16.52 7.74 15.88
C ALA A 108 17.79 7.07 15.37
N HIS A 109 18.04 5.86 15.86
CA HIS A 109 19.03 4.92 15.34
C HIS A 109 18.34 3.97 14.36
N TRP A 110 18.81 3.95 13.13
CA TRP A 110 18.31 3.04 12.11
C TRP A 110 18.38 1.57 12.54
N SER A 111 19.51 1.19 13.13
CA SER A 111 19.77 -0.18 13.58
C SER A 111 18.71 -0.70 14.55
N ILE A 112 18.13 0.18 15.37
CA ILE A 112 17.07 -0.17 16.33
C ILE A 112 15.73 -0.28 15.63
N LEU A 113 15.41 0.67 14.75
CA LEU A 113 14.20 0.60 13.94
C LEU A 113 14.15 -0.70 13.11
N ALA A 114 15.25 -1.05 12.43
CA ALA A 114 15.35 -2.27 11.62
C ALA A 114 15.43 -3.57 12.44
N LEU A 115 15.89 -3.50 13.70
CA LEU A 115 15.86 -4.64 14.62
C LEU A 115 14.43 -4.96 15.05
N GLU A 116 13.66 -3.92 15.38
CA GLU A 116 12.32 -4.03 15.98
C GLU A 116 11.18 -4.10 14.96
N SER A 117 11.42 -3.68 13.73
CA SER A 117 10.40 -3.59 12.69
C SER A 117 10.94 -4.13 11.36
N PRO A 118 10.27 -5.15 10.78
CA PRO A 118 10.60 -5.65 9.45
C PRO A 118 10.51 -4.57 8.36
N TYR A 119 9.58 -3.62 8.49
CA TYR A 119 9.42 -2.47 7.60
C TYR A 119 10.74 -1.72 7.42
N PHE A 120 11.39 -1.33 8.51
CA PHE A 120 12.68 -0.64 8.41
C PHE A 120 13.81 -1.55 7.93
N ARG A 121 13.73 -2.87 8.16
CA ARG A 121 14.77 -3.80 7.70
C ARG A 121 14.86 -3.88 6.17
N VAL A 122 13.73 -3.85 5.48
CA VAL A 122 13.68 -3.93 4.01
C VAL A 122 14.02 -2.59 3.35
N MET A 123 13.85 -1.48 4.08
CA MET A 123 14.08 -0.13 3.58
C MET A 123 15.55 0.24 3.29
N LYS A 124 16.52 -0.64 3.56
CA LYS A 124 17.97 -0.42 3.30
C LYS A 124 18.30 -0.10 1.83
N GLY A 125 17.47 -0.59 0.90
CA GLY A 125 17.66 -0.38 -0.54
C GLY A 125 17.14 0.96 -1.07
N PHE A 126 16.43 1.73 -0.23
CA PHE A 126 15.65 2.89 -0.66
C PHE A 126 16.41 4.20 -0.45
N LYS A 127 15.98 5.26 -1.12
CA LYS A 127 16.64 6.57 -1.10
C LYS A 127 16.61 7.18 0.31
N GLU A 128 15.54 6.95 1.05
CA GLU A 128 15.29 7.38 2.42
C GLU A 128 16.37 6.87 3.39
N PHE A 129 16.86 5.66 3.14
CA PHE A 129 18.00 5.11 3.87
C PHE A 129 19.29 5.85 3.53
N GLN A 130 19.55 6.12 2.25
CA GLN A 130 20.74 6.83 1.80
C GLN A 130 20.78 8.28 2.30
N THR A 131 19.62 8.93 2.42
CA THR A 131 19.49 10.30 2.92
C THR A 131 19.44 10.39 4.45
N GLY A 132 19.30 9.25 5.15
CA GLY A 132 19.11 9.22 6.60
C GLY A 132 17.83 9.93 7.06
N THR A 133 16.85 10.08 6.18
CA THR A 133 15.60 10.81 6.45
C THR A 133 14.41 10.10 5.83
N LEU A 134 13.40 9.80 6.64
CA LEU A 134 12.12 9.26 6.21
C LEU A 134 11.01 10.29 6.46
N ALA A 135 10.28 10.63 5.40
CA ALA A 135 9.03 11.37 5.51
C ALA A 135 7.91 10.40 5.91
N VAL A 136 7.28 10.66 7.06
CA VAL A 136 6.13 9.95 7.57
C VAL A 136 4.88 10.70 7.13
N GLU A 137 3.81 9.98 6.79
CA GLU A 137 2.56 10.57 6.31
C GLU A 137 2.02 11.63 7.27
N GLU A 138 1.58 12.77 6.72
CA GLU A 138 0.99 13.90 7.48
C GLU A 138 -0.34 13.55 8.17
N THR A 139 -0.87 12.36 7.90
CA THR A 139 -2.06 11.80 8.53
C THR A 139 -1.84 11.45 10.01
N PHE A 140 -0.59 11.23 10.43
CA PHE A 140 -0.24 10.92 11.83
C PHE A 140 0.19 12.18 12.59
N ALA A 141 -0.29 12.30 13.84
CA ALA A 141 0.19 13.34 14.74
C ALA A 141 1.64 13.08 15.17
N PRO A 142 2.48 14.11 15.38
CA PRO A 142 3.86 13.96 15.86
C PRO A 142 3.98 13.15 17.16
N GLU A 143 2.98 13.25 18.05
CA GLU A 143 2.91 12.50 19.29
C GLU A 143 2.77 10.99 19.05
N VAL A 144 1.98 10.60 18.03
CA VAL A 144 1.80 9.18 17.65
C VAL A 144 3.12 8.59 17.18
N LEU A 145 3.83 9.31 16.30
CA LEU A 145 5.16 8.93 15.83
C LEU A 145 6.14 8.76 16.99
N LYS A 146 6.15 9.73 17.91
CA LYS A 146 7.00 9.67 19.11
C LYS A 146 6.69 8.44 19.96
N HIS A 147 5.42 8.13 20.21
CA HIS A 147 5.02 6.97 21.01
C HIS A 147 5.44 5.64 20.36
N VAL A 148 5.22 5.48 19.05
CA VAL A 148 5.64 4.25 18.35
C VAL A 148 7.15 4.09 18.42
N VAL A 149 7.92 5.16 18.16
CA VAL A 149 9.38 5.10 18.26
C VAL A 149 9.83 4.81 19.68
N ASP A 150 9.29 5.51 20.69
CA ASP A 150 9.64 5.28 22.10
C ASP A 150 9.42 3.81 22.49
N TYR A 151 8.32 3.19 22.05
CA TYR A 151 8.04 1.76 22.28
C TYR A 151 9.15 0.84 21.74
N LEU A 152 9.70 1.12 20.56
CA LEU A 152 10.78 0.31 19.97
C LEU A 152 12.04 0.33 20.84
N TYR A 153 12.26 1.40 21.60
CA TYR A 153 13.41 1.53 22.51
C TYR A 153 13.17 0.94 23.90
N LEU A 154 11.94 0.56 24.24
CA LEU A 154 11.62 -0.02 25.54
C LEU A 154 12.08 -1.46 25.65
N SER A 155 12.45 -1.83 26.88
CA SER A 155 12.67 -3.22 27.25
C SER A 155 11.38 -4.03 27.21
N ASN A 156 11.49 -5.35 27.11
CA ASN A 156 10.33 -6.23 27.09
C ASN A 156 9.45 -6.04 28.34
N GLU A 157 10.06 -5.84 29.51
CA GLU A 157 9.30 -5.61 30.75
C GLU A 157 8.52 -4.28 30.72
N LYS A 158 9.11 -3.22 30.14
CA LYS A 158 8.49 -1.89 30.09
C LYS A 158 7.44 -1.75 28.99
N ARG A 159 7.47 -2.60 27.95
CA ARG A 159 6.50 -2.57 26.85
C ARG A 159 5.08 -2.90 27.30
N GLU A 160 4.95 -3.80 28.28
CA GLU A 160 3.66 -4.17 28.87
C GLU A 160 3.03 -2.99 29.63
N GLU A 161 3.85 -2.23 30.37
CA GLU A 161 3.40 -1.05 31.11
C GLU A 161 3.09 0.13 30.18
N PHE A 162 3.84 0.28 29.08
CA PHE A 162 3.76 1.41 28.17
C PHE A 162 2.34 1.72 27.71
N ILE A 163 1.60 0.71 27.23
CA ILE A 163 0.28 0.90 26.65
C ILE A 163 -0.72 1.48 27.66
N THR A 164 -0.56 1.13 28.93
CA THR A 164 -1.42 1.65 30.00
C THR A 164 -1.17 3.12 30.33
N THR A 165 -0.01 3.65 29.93
CA THR A 165 0.39 5.05 30.18
C THR A 165 0.05 6.00 29.04
N VAL A 166 -0.26 5.47 27.86
CA VAL A 166 -0.58 6.25 26.66
C VAL A 166 -2.03 6.76 26.74
N ASP A 167 -2.27 7.98 26.26
CA ASP A 167 -3.61 8.52 26.12
C ASP A 167 -4.45 7.59 25.22
N LYS A 168 -5.58 7.10 25.76
CA LYS A 168 -6.48 6.19 25.05
C LYS A 168 -6.97 6.75 23.71
N ALA A 169 -7.08 8.08 23.60
CA ALA A 169 -7.48 8.74 22.35
C ALA A 169 -6.46 8.56 21.21
N LEU A 170 -5.18 8.30 21.53
CA LEU A 170 -4.12 8.10 20.54
C LEU A 170 -3.95 6.63 20.12
N LEU A 171 -4.51 5.68 20.89
CA LEU A 171 -4.32 4.24 20.65
C LEU A 171 -4.73 3.78 19.24
N PRO A 172 -5.84 4.26 18.62
CA PRO A 172 -6.18 3.85 17.26
C PRO A 172 -5.12 4.26 16.23
N SER A 173 -4.59 5.49 16.34
CA SER A 173 -3.54 5.99 15.45
C SER A 173 -2.20 5.30 15.69
N ILE A 174 -1.89 4.98 16.95
CA ILE A 174 -0.71 4.19 17.32
C ILE A 174 -0.82 2.77 16.76
N ALA A 175 -1.98 2.12 16.85
CA ALA A 175 -2.23 0.80 16.27
C ALA A 175 -2.06 0.83 14.75
N ALA A 176 -2.60 1.85 14.07
CA ALA A 176 -2.48 2.01 12.62
C ALA A 176 -1.02 2.20 12.18
N LEU A 177 -0.25 3.07 12.86
CA LEU A 177 1.17 3.26 12.56
C LEU A 177 2.00 2.01 12.91
N ALA A 178 1.67 1.32 14.00
CA ALA A 178 2.31 0.06 14.38
C ALA A 178 2.05 -1.04 13.35
N ASP A 179 0.84 -1.14 12.78
CA ASP A 179 0.53 -2.08 11.71
C ASP A 179 1.30 -1.75 10.43
N LEU A 180 1.34 -0.46 10.04
CA LEU A 180 2.11 0.02 8.89
C LEU A 180 3.61 -0.32 9.01
N TRP A 181 4.17 -0.18 10.22
CA TRP A 181 5.57 -0.50 10.51
C TRP A 181 5.78 -1.95 10.95
N GLU A 182 4.77 -2.81 10.86
CA GLU A 182 4.85 -4.23 11.22
C GLU A 182 5.35 -4.49 12.66
N VAL A 183 4.97 -3.63 13.61
CA VAL A 183 5.25 -3.74 15.05
C VAL A 183 4.11 -4.52 15.73
N GLU A 184 4.01 -5.82 15.41
CA GLU A 184 2.85 -6.66 15.74
C GLU A 184 2.45 -6.64 17.22
N LYS A 185 3.43 -6.74 18.13
CA LYS A 185 3.16 -6.71 19.58
C LYS A 185 2.55 -5.38 20.06
N LEU A 186 2.95 -4.26 19.47
CA LEU A 186 2.40 -2.95 19.82
C LEU A 186 0.95 -2.84 19.32
N ARG A 187 0.71 -3.26 18.07
CA ARG A 187 -0.63 -3.29 17.48
C ARG A 187 -1.57 -4.14 18.33
N GLU A 188 -1.19 -5.37 18.64
CA GLU A 188 -1.99 -6.30 19.45
C GLU A 188 -2.32 -5.73 20.84
N ALA A 189 -1.35 -5.11 21.50
CA ALA A 189 -1.57 -4.50 22.81
C ALA A 189 -2.51 -3.28 22.74
N CYS A 190 -2.42 -2.46 21.68
CA CYS A 190 -3.40 -1.39 21.44
C CYS A 190 -4.81 -1.96 21.20
N ASP A 191 -4.92 -2.98 20.34
CA ASP A 191 -6.19 -3.64 20.02
C ASP A 191 -6.85 -4.24 21.27
N GLU A 192 -6.07 -4.89 22.13
CA GLU A 192 -6.56 -5.44 23.40
C GLU A 192 -7.16 -4.35 24.30
N VAL A 193 -6.46 -3.22 24.48
CA VAL A 193 -6.97 -2.11 25.32
C VAL A 193 -8.21 -1.46 24.71
N LEU A 194 -8.26 -1.31 23.39
CA LEU A 194 -9.44 -0.80 22.68
C LEU A 194 -10.63 -1.75 22.81
N CYS A 195 -10.43 -3.05 22.61
CA CYS A 195 -11.46 -4.07 22.79
C CYS A 195 -11.98 -4.15 24.23
N ASN A 196 -11.09 -4.10 25.22
CA ASN A 196 -11.47 -4.10 26.63
C ASN A 196 -12.28 -2.85 27.00
N SER A 197 -11.91 -1.69 26.45
CA SER A 197 -12.66 -0.45 26.68
C SER A 197 -14.06 -0.49 26.05
N LEU A 198 -14.24 -1.15 24.90
CA LEU A 198 -15.56 -1.39 24.32
C LEU A 198 -16.42 -2.32 25.19
N ALA A 199 -15.81 -3.34 25.81
CA ALA A 199 -16.50 -4.22 26.74
C ALA A 199 -16.97 -3.46 27.99
N GLU A 200 -16.16 -2.56 28.53
CA GLU A 200 -16.54 -1.70 29.68
C GLU A 200 -17.73 -0.80 29.36
N ILE A 201 -17.75 -0.20 28.17
CA ILE A 201 -18.88 0.61 27.65
C ILE A 201 -20.14 -0.25 27.56
N SER A 202 -20.04 -1.48 27.04
CA SER A 202 -21.19 -2.39 26.90
C SER A 202 -21.80 -2.83 28.24
N THR A 203 -21.03 -2.77 29.33
CA THR A 203 -21.49 -3.09 30.69
C THR A 203 -22.02 -1.90 31.48
N GLY A 204 -22.11 -0.72 30.87
CA GLY A 204 -22.67 0.49 31.48
C GLY A 204 -21.80 1.13 32.56
N LYS A 205 -20.47 0.91 32.51
CA LYS A 205 -19.52 1.40 33.52
C LYS A 205 -18.78 2.70 33.17
N SER A 206 -19.01 3.28 31.99
CA SER A 206 -18.31 4.48 31.54
C SER A 206 -19.21 5.38 30.69
N ASP A 207 -19.12 6.70 30.94
CA ASP A 207 -19.77 7.74 30.14
C ASP A 207 -19.10 7.83 28.76
N ILE A 208 -19.85 7.44 27.73
CA ILE A 208 -19.48 7.47 26.29
C ILE A 208 -19.02 8.86 25.83
N ASP A 209 -19.47 9.92 26.50
CA ASP A 209 -19.21 11.32 26.12
C ASP A 209 -17.76 11.75 26.36
N GLU A 210 -16.98 11.03 27.18
CA GLU A 210 -15.56 11.33 27.41
C GLU A 210 -14.65 10.80 26.28
N TRP A 211 -15.11 9.83 25.50
CA TRP A 211 -14.32 9.16 24.44
C TRP A 211 -14.38 9.84 23.08
N LEU A 212 -15.47 10.56 22.79
CA LEU A 212 -15.79 11.00 21.42
C LEU A 212 -15.63 12.50 21.18
N LEU A 213 -15.27 13.28 22.20
CA LEU A 213 -15.18 14.73 22.09
C LEU A 213 -13.74 15.22 22.30
N PRO A 214 -13.12 15.90 21.31
CA PRO A 214 -11.88 16.61 21.53
C PRO A 214 -12.10 17.69 22.59
N LYS A 215 -11.32 17.65 23.68
CA LYS A 215 -11.34 18.68 24.73
C LYS A 215 -11.02 20.02 24.07
N LYS A 216 -12.05 20.87 23.89
CA LYS A 216 -11.85 22.25 23.45
C LYS A 216 -10.99 22.95 24.48
N GLY A 217 -9.78 23.34 24.07
CA GLY A 217 -8.86 24.12 24.91
C GLY A 217 -9.57 25.34 25.48
N THR A 218 -9.68 25.38 26.80
CA THR A 218 -10.08 26.55 27.57
C THR A 218 -9.03 27.64 27.34
N LYS A 219 -9.35 28.63 26.49
CA LYS A 219 -8.62 29.90 26.47
C LYS A 219 -8.94 30.63 27.78
N GLU A 220 -7.92 30.77 28.62
CA GLU A 220 -7.93 31.70 29.75
C GLU A 220 -8.24 33.12 29.26
N GLY A 221 -9.27 33.72 29.85
CA GLY A 221 -9.66 35.09 29.58
C GLY A 221 -8.74 36.07 30.31
N SER A 222 -8.02 36.89 29.55
CA SER A 222 -7.48 38.16 30.03
C SER A 222 -8.57 39.23 29.90
N LYS A 223 -9.07 39.70 31.04
CA LYS A 223 -9.80 40.97 31.15
C LYS A 223 -8.78 42.10 30.98
N ASP A 224 -9.14 43.12 30.21
CA ASP A 224 -8.86 44.50 30.58
C ASP A 224 -9.86 45.48 29.93
N ASN A 225 -10.21 46.47 30.74
CA ASN A 225 -11.24 47.48 30.54
C ASN A 225 -10.71 48.72 29.80
N ASN A 226 -11.66 49.56 29.36
CA ASN A 226 -11.63 51.01 29.09
C ASN A 226 -11.82 51.35 27.61
N ALA A 227 -12.49 52.42 27.21
CA ALA A 227 -13.46 53.34 27.80
C ALA A 227 -13.93 54.23 26.61
N SER A 228 -15.19 54.66 26.67
CA SER A 228 -15.81 55.89 26.12
C SER A 228 -15.12 56.75 25.04
N GLU A 229 -15.91 57.14 24.03
CA GLU A 229 -16.18 58.49 23.45
C GLU A 229 -16.53 58.36 21.95
N SER A 230 -17.78 58.56 21.53
CA SER A 230 -18.50 59.81 21.19
C SER A 230 -18.00 60.60 19.97
N SER A 231 -18.98 60.96 19.13
CA SER A 231 -19.08 62.07 18.15
C SER A 231 -18.62 61.88 16.69
N GLN A 232 -19.64 61.87 15.82
CA GLN A 232 -19.84 62.71 14.62
C GLN A 232 -18.65 63.04 13.69
N SER A 233 -18.80 62.76 12.38
CA SER A 233 -18.72 63.78 11.32
C SER A 233 -18.91 63.19 9.90
N SER A 234 -19.41 64.05 9.04
CA SER A 234 -19.92 63.99 7.66
C SER A 234 -19.01 63.56 6.49
N ARG A 235 -19.70 63.12 5.41
CA ARG A 235 -19.46 63.33 3.96
C ARG A 235 -18.11 62.90 3.35
N SER A 236 -18.14 62.01 2.37
CA SER A 236 -18.05 62.39 0.93
C SER A 236 -18.07 61.16 0.01
N SER A 237 -18.50 61.44 -1.21
CA SER A 237 -18.70 60.58 -2.37
C SER A 237 -17.39 60.11 -3.02
N SER A 238 -17.36 58.86 -3.48
CA SER A 238 -16.66 58.48 -4.71
C SER A 238 -17.19 57.14 -5.22
N ASP A 239 -18.07 57.19 -6.22
CA ASP A 239 -18.34 56.07 -7.11
C ASP A 239 -17.06 55.73 -7.88
N SER A 240 -16.65 54.48 -7.84
CA SER A 240 -15.70 53.88 -8.78
C SER A 240 -16.27 52.53 -9.22
N PRO A 241 -16.21 52.20 -10.52
CA PRO A 241 -16.85 51.00 -11.03
C PRO A 241 -16.10 49.78 -10.51
N ILE A 242 -16.82 48.93 -9.78
CA ILE A 242 -16.38 47.58 -9.46
C ILE A 242 -16.25 46.87 -10.82
N LYS A 243 -15.00 46.67 -11.28
CA LYS A 243 -14.72 45.61 -12.25
C LYS A 243 -14.97 44.32 -11.51
N GLU A 244 -16.15 43.73 -11.71
CA GLU A 244 -16.43 42.37 -11.27
C GLU A 244 -15.42 41.46 -12.00
N GLU A 245 -14.41 41.00 -11.27
CA GLU A 245 -13.65 39.83 -11.70
C GLU A 245 -14.65 38.67 -11.85
N PRO A 246 -14.59 37.91 -12.96
CA PRO A 246 -15.48 36.79 -13.16
C PRO A 246 -15.36 35.86 -11.97
N GLN A 247 -16.49 35.59 -11.32
CA GLN A 247 -16.59 34.71 -10.17
C GLN A 247 -15.75 33.44 -10.39
N PRO A 248 -14.95 32.99 -9.42
CA PRO A 248 -13.99 31.89 -9.58
C PRO A 248 -14.63 30.60 -10.10
N ILE A 249 -15.94 30.42 -9.86
CA ILE A 249 -16.74 29.31 -10.38
C ILE A 249 -16.74 29.30 -11.92
N ILE A 250 -16.93 30.43 -12.59
CA ILE A 250 -17.06 30.48 -14.07
C ILE A 250 -15.72 30.16 -14.74
N ALA A 251 -14.60 30.58 -14.14
CA ALA A 251 -13.25 30.32 -14.67
C ALA A 251 -12.90 28.81 -14.65
N THR A 252 -13.38 28.06 -13.67
CA THR A 252 -13.11 26.61 -13.55
C THR A 252 -13.88 25.76 -14.57
N TYR A 253 -15.08 26.20 -15.00
CA TYR A 253 -15.93 25.40 -15.90
C TYR A 253 -15.77 25.73 -17.39
N LEU A 254 -15.23 26.91 -17.73
CA LEU A 254 -15.09 27.36 -19.12
C LEU A 254 -14.28 26.39 -20.01
N PRO A 255 -13.13 25.83 -19.56
CA PRO A 255 -12.35 24.89 -20.38
C PRO A 255 -13.10 23.57 -20.63
N LYS A 256 -13.84 23.08 -19.63
CA LYS A 256 -14.61 21.83 -19.73
C LYS A 256 -15.77 21.97 -20.72
N PHE A 257 -16.47 23.10 -20.68
CA PHE A 257 -17.54 23.41 -21.65
C PHE A 257 -17.00 23.59 -23.06
N ALA A 258 -15.84 24.23 -23.23
CA ALA A 258 -15.20 24.38 -24.53
C ALA A 258 -14.85 23.01 -25.14
N MET A 259 -14.30 22.10 -24.34
CA MET A 259 -13.98 20.73 -24.77
C MET A 259 -15.24 19.93 -25.13
N LEU A 260 -16.31 20.03 -24.32
CA LEU A 260 -17.59 19.38 -24.60
C LEU A 260 -18.20 19.90 -25.91
N LEU A 261 -18.16 21.21 -26.17
CA LEU A 261 -18.67 21.79 -27.41
C LEU A 261 -17.83 21.40 -28.63
N GLN A 262 -16.51 21.35 -28.50
CA GLN A 262 -15.63 20.88 -29.57
C GLN A 262 -15.89 19.41 -29.90
N PHE A 263 -16.02 18.58 -28.86
CA PHE A 263 -16.41 17.18 -29.00
C PHE A 263 -17.75 17.07 -29.72
N ILE A 264 -18.82 17.70 -29.21
CA ILE A 264 -20.16 17.63 -29.81
C ILE A 264 -20.13 18.07 -31.27
N LYS A 265 -19.43 19.15 -31.62
CA LYS A 265 -19.26 19.60 -33.02
C LYS A 265 -18.55 18.56 -33.89
N ARG A 266 -17.54 17.87 -33.34
CA ARG A 266 -16.79 16.82 -34.05
C ARG A 266 -17.68 15.63 -34.37
N ILE A 267 -18.47 15.16 -33.42
CA ILE A 267 -19.33 13.97 -33.59
C ILE A 267 -20.67 14.26 -34.26
N ALA A 268 -21.15 15.49 -34.21
CA ALA A 268 -22.36 15.91 -34.93
C ALA A 268 -22.17 15.77 -36.45
N GLY A 269 -21.03 16.20 -37.02
CA GLY A 269 -20.85 16.14 -38.47
C GLY A 269 -21.95 16.93 -39.19
N GLU A 270 -22.81 16.24 -39.95
CA GLU A 270 -24.04 16.81 -40.57
C GLU A 270 -25.28 16.78 -39.66
N ASP A 271 -25.26 15.99 -38.56
CA ASP A 271 -26.33 16.01 -37.55
C ASP A 271 -26.35 17.37 -36.84
N ASP A 272 -27.54 17.80 -36.39
CA ASP A 272 -27.66 19.01 -35.58
C ASP A 272 -27.12 18.81 -34.14
N ILE A 273 -26.50 19.84 -33.60
CA ILE A 273 -25.88 19.85 -32.26
C ILE A 273 -26.91 19.50 -31.18
N GLU A 274 -28.15 19.99 -31.31
CA GLU A 274 -29.22 19.70 -30.34
C GLU A 274 -29.58 18.22 -30.33
N SER A 275 -29.57 17.56 -31.49
CA SER A 275 -29.80 16.12 -31.59
C SER A 275 -28.72 15.31 -30.88
N VAL A 276 -27.45 15.69 -30.99
CA VAL A 276 -26.36 15.02 -30.27
C VAL A 276 -26.49 15.23 -28.77
N ILE A 277 -26.83 16.44 -28.32
CA ILE A 277 -27.06 16.73 -26.90
C ILE A 277 -28.22 15.88 -26.36
N GLU A 278 -29.34 15.79 -27.08
CA GLU A 278 -30.47 14.94 -26.68
C GLU A 278 -30.07 13.46 -26.57
N LYS A 279 -29.30 12.96 -27.54
CA LYS A 279 -28.74 11.60 -27.52
C LYS A 279 -27.84 11.37 -26.29
N THR A 280 -27.04 12.35 -25.85
CA THR A 280 -26.21 12.23 -24.64
C THR A 280 -27.01 12.11 -23.33
N GLN A 281 -28.31 12.42 -23.33
CA GLN A 281 -29.19 12.26 -22.17
C GLN A 281 -29.78 10.85 -22.07
N ARG A 282 -29.71 10.05 -23.14
CA ARG A 282 -30.19 8.67 -23.16
C ARG A 282 -29.01 7.71 -22.99
N TRP A 283 -29.12 6.78 -22.07
CA TRP A 283 -28.03 5.86 -21.72
C TRP A 283 -27.46 5.09 -22.93
N ASP A 284 -28.33 4.47 -23.73
CA ASP A 284 -27.96 3.65 -24.89
C ASP A 284 -27.19 4.44 -25.97
N GLU A 285 -27.61 5.69 -26.19
CA GLU A 285 -26.94 6.59 -27.15
C GLU A 285 -25.70 7.25 -26.53
N ALA A 286 -25.72 7.58 -25.24
CA ALA A 286 -24.59 8.10 -24.50
C ALA A 286 -23.39 7.13 -24.53
N VAL A 287 -23.63 5.81 -24.39
CA VAL A 287 -22.61 4.76 -24.56
C VAL A 287 -21.99 4.79 -25.96
N ARG A 288 -22.81 4.91 -27.00
CA ARG A 288 -22.32 4.99 -28.39
C ARG A 288 -21.53 6.27 -28.65
N ILE A 289 -21.93 7.37 -28.02
CA ILE A 289 -21.27 8.66 -28.14
C ILE A 289 -19.94 8.65 -27.37
N ALA A 290 -19.91 8.13 -26.14
CA ALA A 290 -18.71 8.07 -25.31
C ALA A 290 -17.61 7.19 -25.90
N ALA A 291 -17.99 6.14 -26.63
CA ALA A 291 -17.05 5.31 -27.39
C ALA A 291 -16.25 6.10 -28.46
N LYS A 292 -16.65 7.35 -28.78
CA LYS A 292 -15.95 8.25 -29.70
C LYS A 292 -15.10 9.32 -29.01
N CYS A 293 -15.06 9.33 -27.67
CA CYS A 293 -14.24 10.26 -26.90
C CYS A 293 -12.77 9.89 -26.94
N THR A 294 -11.88 10.88 -26.92
CA THR A 294 -10.46 10.67 -26.60
C THR A 294 -10.29 10.44 -25.10
N PRO A 295 -9.14 9.88 -24.64
CA PRO A 295 -8.88 9.72 -23.20
C PRO A 295 -9.01 11.02 -22.40
N GLU A 296 -8.51 12.14 -22.94
CA GLU A 296 -8.59 13.46 -22.29
C GLU A 296 -10.03 13.96 -22.18
N GLU A 297 -10.84 13.69 -23.22
CA GLU A 297 -12.27 14.00 -23.21
C GLU A 297 -13.03 13.14 -22.20
N ILE A 298 -12.71 11.84 -22.09
CA ILE A 298 -13.29 10.94 -21.09
C ILE A 298 -12.98 11.45 -19.68
N GLU A 299 -11.73 11.84 -19.41
CA GLU A 299 -11.33 12.40 -18.12
C GLU A 299 -12.19 13.64 -17.76
N VAL A 300 -12.34 14.58 -18.68
CA VAL A 300 -13.15 15.79 -18.46
C VAL A 300 -14.65 15.45 -18.33
N PHE A 301 -15.18 14.62 -19.22
CA PHE A 301 -16.61 14.30 -19.28
C PHE A 301 -17.06 13.39 -18.13
N SER A 302 -16.18 12.57 -17.58
CA SER A 302 -16.46 11.76 -16.39
C SER A 302 -16.92 12.62 -15.20
N THR A 303 -16.48 13.88 -15.15
CA THR A 303 -16.87 14.84 -14.10
C THR A 303 -18.29 15.40 -14.28
N LEU A 304 -18.92 15.16 -15.44
CA LEU A 304 -20.29 15.60 -15.69
C LEU A 304 -21.29 14.73 -14.91
N LYS A 305 -22.34 15.37 -14.40
CA LYS A 305 -23.43 14.70 -13.68
C LYS A 305 -24.54 14.16 -14.60
N THR A 306 -24.30 14.15 -15.92
CA THR A 306 -25.24 13.68 -16.95
C THR A 306 -25.13 12.17 -17.18
N GLU A 307 -26.07 11.55 -17.90
CA GLU A 307 -25.95 10.14 -18.32
C GLU A 307 -24.68 9.90 -19.12
N PHE A 308 -24.35 10.81 -20.05
CA PHE A 308 -23.06 10.81 -20.74
C PHE A 308 -21.85 10.90 -19.81
N GLY A 309 -21.90 11.74 -18.78
CA GLY A 309 -20.83 11.79 -17.78
C GLY A 309 -20.70 10.52 -16.96
N LYS A 310 -21.82 9.84 -16.67
CA LYS A 310 -21.80 8.52 -15.99
C LYS A 310 -21.19 7.44 -16.87
N VAL A 311 -21.48 7.46 -18.17
CA VAL A 311 -20.88 6.54 -19.16
C VAL A 311 -19.39 6.82 -19.32
N CYS A 312 -18.97 8.09 -19.32
CA CYS A 312 -17.56 8.48 -19.39
C CYS A 312 -16.79 8.20 -18.08
N ARG A 313 -17.47 7.95 -16.96
CA ARG A 313 -16.78 7.41 -15.78
C ARG A 313 -16.42 5.96 -16.07
N ILE A 314 -15.11 5.69 -16.10
CA ILE A 314 -14.64 4.35 -15.76
C ILE A 314 -15.35 3.98 -14.45
N LEU A 315 -16.08 2.87 -14.47
CA LEU A 315 -16.84 2.37 -13.34
C LEU A 315 -16.01 2.53 -12.07
N GLU A 316 -16.57 3.18 -11.06
CA GLU A 316 -15.88 3.38 -9.80
C GLU A 316 -15.44 2.02 -9.25
N GLY A 317 -14.13 1.84 -9.04
CA GLY A 317 -13.53 0.57 -8.65
C GLY A 317 -13.08 -0.35 -9.81
N ALA A 318 -13.21 0.07 -11.07
CA ALA A 318 -12.71 -0.70 -12.21
C ALA A 318 -11.22 -0.41 -12.50
N PHE A 319 -10.46 -1.46 -12.77
CA PHE A 319 -9.04 -1.37 -13.09
C PHE A 319 -8.84 -1.25 -14.61
N GLY A 320 -9.04 -0.04 -15.13
CA GLY A 320 -8.92 0.30 -16.56
C GLY A 320 -7.51 0.76 -16.98
N PRO A 321 -7.34 1.29 -18.21
CA PRO A 321 -6.05 1.78 -18.72
C PRO A 321 -5.33 2.77 -17.81
N ALA A 322 -6.06 3.74 -17.26
CA ALA A 322 -5.50 4.74 -16.35
C ALA A 322 -4.98 4.11 -15.04
N GLU A 323 -5.68 3.10 -14.50
CA GLU A 323 -5.19 2.39 -13.30
C GLU A 323 -4.00 1.49 -13.63
N TRP A 324 -3.92 0.93 -14.84
CA TRP A 324 -2.71 0.23 -15.31
C TRP A 324 -1.50 1.17 -15.33
N GLU A 325 -1.63 2.34 -15.94
CA GLU A 325 -0.56 3.36 -16.04
C GLU A 325 -0.14 3.94 -14.67
N LYS A 326 -1.10 4.06 -13.76
CA LYS A 326 -0.85 4.54 -12.40
C LYS A 326 -0.06 3.55 -11.56
N ASN A 327 -0.39 2.26 -11.65
CA ASN A 327 0.15 1.24 -10.74
C ASN A 327 1.34 0.46 -11.35
N PHE A 328 1.52 0.51 -12.67
CA PHE A 328 2.62 -0.16 -13.37
C PHE A 328 3.30 0.81 -14.36
N PRO A 329 4.60 0.65 -14.64
CA PRO A 329 5.33 1.45 -15.62
C PRO A 329 4.98 1.00 -17.05
N VAL A 330 3.70 1.05 -17.39
CA VAL A 330 3.17 0.66 -18.70
C VAL A 330 2.23 1.70 -19.24
N THR A 331 2.00 1.67 -20.55
CA THR A 331 0.94 2.41 -21.24
C THR A 331 0.13 1.45 -22.10
N ILE A 332 -1.18 1.67 -22.19
CA ILE A 332 -2.08 0.88 -23.05
C ILE A 332 -2.63 1.80 -24.14
N LYS A 333 -2.33 1.48 -25.41
CA LYS A 333 -2.86 2.30 -26.51
C LYS A 333 -4.40 2.20 -26.56
N PRO A 334 -5.12 3.30 -26.83
CA PRO A 334 -6.58 3.29 -26.89
C PRO A 334 -7.16 2.23 -27.84
N GLU A 335 -6.51 1.99 -28.99
CA GLU A 335 -6.95 0.97 -29.96
C GLU A 335 -6.79 -0.48 -29.48
N TRP A 336 -6.08 -0.72 -28.37
CA TRP A 336 -5.95 -2.03 -27.74
C TRP A 336 -6.98 -2.29 -26.64
N VAL A 337 -7.73 -1.26 -26.25
CA VAL A 337 -8.76 -1.34 -25.22
C VAL A 337 -10.07 -1.80 -25.87
N PRO A 338 -10.63 -2.95 -25.47
CA PRO A 338 -11.89 -3.42 -26.01
C PRO A 338 -13.03 -2.50 -25.54
N GLN A 339 -14.09 -2.42 -26.35
CA GLN A 339 -15.28 -1.67 -25.96
C GLN A 339 -15.85 -2.22 -24.65
N LEU A 340 -16.33 -1.32 -23.79
CA LEU A 340 -17.03 -1.73 -22.58
C LEU A 340 -18.28 -2.56 -22.95
N PRO A 341 -18.63 -3.58 -22.14
CA PRO A 341 -19.83 -4.36 -22.38
C PRO A 341 -21.07 -3.46 -22.33
N LYS A 342 -22.00 -3.61 -23.28
CA LYS A 342 -23.12 -2.68 -23.51
C LYS A 342 -24.05 -2.47 -22.29
N ASN A 343 -24.01 -3.36 -21.30
CA ASN A 343 -24.84 -3.32 -20.10
C ASN A 343 -24.02 -3.47 -18.81
N ILE A 344 -22.75 -3.01 -18.80
CA ILE A 344 -21.86 -3.31 -17.68
C ILE A 344 -22.34 -2.72 -16.36
N HIS A 345 -23.01 -1.56 -16.38
CA HIS A 345 -23.55 -0.94 -15.17
C HIS A 345 -24.71 -1.76 -14.61
N GLU A 346 -25.63 -2.21 -15.47
CA GLU A 346 -26.71 -3.11 -15.07
C GLU A 346 -26.16 -4.42 -14.52
N ILE A 347 -25.14 -4.99 -15.17
CA ILE A 347 -24.46 -6.21 -14.71
C ILE A 347 -23.88 -6.01 -13.32
N LEU A 348 -23.13 -4.93 -13.09
CA LEU A 348 -22.50 -4.67 -11.80
C LEU A 348 -23.49 -4.43 -10.65
N GLU A 349 -24.70 -4.01 -10.96
CA GLU A 349 -25.80 -3.86 -10.00
C GLU A 349 -26.60 -5.16 -9.77
N GLN A 350 -26.37 -6.22 -10.56
CA GLN A 350 -26.99 -7.53 -10.32
C GLN A 350 -26.51 -8.12 -9.01
N GLU A 351 -27.40 -8.90 -8.37
CA GLU A 351 -27.08 -9.71 -7.20
C GLU A 351 -26.04 -10.79 -7.58
N ASP A 352 -25.04 -10.99 -6.72
CA ASP A 352 -24.05 -12.04 -6.88
C ASP A 352 -24.74 -13.41 -6.68
N PRO A 353 -24.80 -14.28 -7.72
CA PRO A 353 -25.50 -15.55 -7.63
C PRO A 353 -24.89 -16.52 -6.60
N THR A 354 -23.67 -16.25 -6.15
CA THR A 354 -22.93 -17.04 -5.15
C THR A 354 -22.97 -16.43 -3.75
N GLU A 355 -23.44 -15.19 -3.59
CA GLU A 355 -23.52 -14.50 -2.31
C GLU A 355 -24.78 -13.62 -2.22
N PRO A 356 -25.91 -14.20 -1.78
CA PRO A 356 -27.19 -13.51 -1.75
C PRO A 356 -27.17 -12.21 -0.95
N GLY A 357 -27.85 -11.19 -1.46
CA GLY A 357 -27.94 -9.85 -0.88
C GLY A 357 -26.77 -8.93 -1.20
N LYS A 358 -25.69 -9.41 -1.84
CA LYS A 358 -24.60 -8.56 -2.32
C LYS A 358 -24.65 -8.38 -3.83
N LYS A 359 -24.20 -7.24 -4.32
CA LYS A 359 -24.08 -6.92 -5.75
C LYS A 359 -22.73 -7.35 -6.31
N LEU A 360 -22.66 -7.60 -7.62
CA LEU A 360 -21.42 -7.97 -8.30
C LEU A 360 -20.31 -6.94 -8.12
N LYS A 361 -20.62 -5.63 -8.11
CA LYS A 361 -19.61 -4.59 -7.83
C LYS A 361 -19.00 -4.65 -6.42
N GLU A 362 -19.70 -5.26 -5.46
CA GLU A 362 -19.23 -5.39 -4.07
C GLU A 362 -18.33 -6.62 -3.91
N THR A 363 -18.64 -7.70 -4.63
CA THR A 363 -17.95 -9.00 -4.49
C THR A 363 -16.90 -9.26 -5.57
N CYS A 364 -16.91 -8.51 -6.68
CA CYS A 364 -16.02 -8.71 -7.82
C CYS A 364 -15.16 -7.49 -8.12
N THR A 365 -14.02 -7.74 -8.76
CA THR A 365 -13.18 -6.72 -9.38
C THR A 365 -13.45 -6.74 -10.88
N PHE A 366 -13.78 -5.58 -11.44
CA PHE A 366 -13.89 -5.39 -12.88
C PHE A 366 -12.58 -4.81 -13.41
N PHE A 367 -11.88 -5.49 -14.30
CA PHE A 367 -10.56 -5.07 -14.78
C PHE A 367 -10.37 -5.31 -16.27
N LEU A 368 -9.53 -4.48 -16.87
CA LEU A 368 -9.03 -4.69 -18.21
C LEU A 368 -7.90 -5.72 -18.17
N ARG A 369 -8.04 -6.80 -18.93
CA ARG A 369 -6.94 -7.71 -19.26
C ARG A 369 -6.38 -7.29 -20.63
N PRO A 370 -5.24 -6.61 -20.70
CA PRO A 370 -4.68 -6.18 -21.98
C PRO A 370 -3.95 -7.33 -22.69
N LYS A 371 -4.08 -7.40 -24.02
CA LYS A 371 -3.25 -8.28 -24.86
C LYS A 371 -1.84 -7.74 -25.04
N LYS A 372 -1.73 -6.41 -25.14
CA LYS A 372 -0.51 -5.67 -25.46
C LYS A 372 -0.33 -4.51 -24.52
N LEU A 373 0.93 -4.23 -24.21
CA LEU A 373 1.36 -3.19 -23.30
C LEU A 373 2.61 -2.52 -23.87
N ILE A 374 2.82 -1.24 -23.56
CA ILE A 374 4.11 -0.58 -23.77
C ILE A 374 4.74 -0.40 -22.40
N PHE A 375 5.84 -1.10 -22.11
CA PHE A 375 6.60 -0.89 -20.90
C PHE A 375 7.51 0.32 -21.03
N LEU A 376 7.58 1.10 -19.96
CA LEU A 376 8.37 2.31 -19.84
C LEU A 376 9.59 2.00 -18.97
N GLY A 377 10.74 1.76 -19.60
CA GLY A 377 12.01 1.59 -18.90
C GLY A 377 12.43 2.88 -18.19
N GLU A 378 13.27 2.75 -17.16
CA GLU A 378 13.83 3.89 -16.41
C GLU A 378 14.65 4.84 -17.30
N ASP A 379 15.24 4.32 -18.37
CA ASP A 379 15.98 5.05 -19.40
C ASP A 379 15.07 5.73 -20.43
N GLY A 380 13.75 5.64 -20.27
CA GLY A 380 12.76 6.13 -21.21
C GLY A 380 12.57 5.24 -22.44
N ILE A 381 13.21 4.07 -22.51
CA ILE A 381 12.98 3.13 -23.60
C ILE A 381 11.57 2.56 -23.49
N LYS A 382 10.84 2.64 -24.61
CA LYS A 382 9.49 2.10 -24.74
C LYS A 382 9.56 0.75 -25.43
N LEU A 383 9.14 -0.31 -24.74
CA LEU A 383 9.11 -1.68 -25.28
C LEU A 383 7.67 -2.17 -25.40
N GLU A 384 7.22 -2.45 -26.62
CA GLU A 384 5.93 -3.11 -26.85
C GLU A 384 6.07 -4.61 -26.61
N PHE A 385 5.25 -5.18 -25.74
CA PHE A 385 5.17 -6.63 -25.57
C PHE A 385 3.73 -7.13 -25.36
N TYR A 386 3.55 -8.42 -25.65
CA TYR A 386 2.31 -9.14 -25.37
C TYR A 386 2.22 -9.49 -23.90
N LEU A 387 1.03 -9.44 -23.31
CA LEU A 387 0.83 -9.92 -21.95
C LEU A 387 0.85 -11.45 -21.94
N THR A 388 2.03 -11.98 -21.64
CA THR A 388 2.32 -13.39 -21.40
C THR A 388 2.52 -13.63 -19.91
N LEU A 389 2.58 -14.90 -19.48
CA LEU A 389 2.89 -15.23 -18.08
C LEU A 389 4.27 -14.68 -17.64
N GLY A 390 5.28 -14.78 -18.51
CA GLY A 390 6.60 -14.20 -18.26
C GLY A 390 6.56 -12.69 -18.09
N ASN A 391 5.80 -11.98 -18.93
CA ASN A 391 5.68 -10.53 -18.80
C ASN A 391 4.82 -10.11 -17.60
N ALA A 392 3.81 -10.90 -17.22
CA ALA A 392 3.07 -10.69 -15.97
C ALA A 392 3.98 -10.80 -14.73
N LYS A 393 4.94 -11.74 -14.73
CA LYS A 393 5.99 -11.84 -13.69
C LYS A 393 6.84 -10.57 -13.61
N ILE A 394 7.26 -10.02 -14.74
CA ILE A 394 8.02 -8.76 -14.79
C ILE A 394 7.19 -7.61 -14.20
N LEU A 395 5.93 -7.48 -14.60
CA LEU A 395 5.03 -6.44 -14.11
C LEU A 395 4.77 -6.56 -12.59
N ALA A 396 4.68 -7.79 -12.07
CA ALA A 396 4.56 -8.03 -10.65
C ALA A 396 5.80 -7.59 -9.86
N MET A 397 6.99 -7.72 -10.46
CA MET A 397 8.26 -7.34 -9.83
C MET A 397 8.56 -5.85 -9.92
N VAL A 398 8.01 -5.15 -10.91
CA VAL A 398 8.29 -3.72 -11.17
C VAL A 398 7.00 -2.89 -11.16
N PRO A 399 6.24 -2.84 -10.07
CA PRO A 399 5.15 -1.88 -9.93
C PRO A 399 5.72 -0.46 -9.80
N THR A 400 4.91 0.55 -10.15
CA THR A 400 5.29 1.98 -10.00
C THR A 400 5.60 2.32 -8.54
N ASN A 401 4.94 1.64 -7.59
CA ASN A 401 5.29 1.68 -6.18
C ASN A 401 6.13 0.45 -5.81
N SER A 402 7.45 0.61 -5.68
CA SER A 402 8.39 -0.48 -5.40
C SER A 402 8.13 -1.25 -4.10
N ASP A 403 7.43 -0.64 -3.13
CA ASP A 403 7.01 -1.31 -1.88
C ASP A 403 5.95 -2.40 -2.11
N ARG A 404 5.35 -2.42 -3.31
CA ARG A 404 4.32 -3.39 -3.71
C ARG A 404 4.83 -4.41 -4.72
N SER A 405 6.15 -4.61 -4.78
CA SER A 405 6.74 -5.64 -5.63
C SER A 405 6.33 -7.04 -5.19
N MET A 406 6.21 -7.94 -6.15
CA MET A 406 5.68 -9.26 -5.96
C MET A 406 6.39 -10.28 -6.84
N HIS A 407 6.98 -11.29 -6.21
CA HIS A 407 7.62 -12.42 -6.85
C HIS A 407 6.57 -13.45 -7.23
N CYS A 408 6.56 -13.85 -8.51
CA CYS A 408 5.78 -14.96 -8.99
C CYS A 408 6.66 -16.22 -9.09
N SER A 409 6.36 -17.26 -8.32
CA SER A 409 7.04 -18.57 -8.41
C SER A 409 6.23 -19.58 -9.22
N GLY A 410 6.91 -20.54 -9.86
CA GLY A 410 6.28 -21.62 -10.66
C GLY A 410 5.86 -21.24 -12.09
N LEU A 411 6.06 -19.99 -12.50
CA LEU A 411 5.74 -19.54 -13.86
C LEU A 411 6.74 -19.99 -14.93
N ASP A 412 7.98 -20.26 -14.54
CA ASP A 412 9.06 -20.56 -15.49
C ASP A 412 8.88 -21.94 -16.15
N GLU A 413 8.02 -22.79 -15.59
CA GLU A 413 7.72 -24.15 -16.08
C GLU A 413 6.50 -24.18 -17.01
N LEU A 414 5.74 -23.09 -17.09
CA LEU A 414 4.56 -22.99 -17.93
C LEU A 414 4.91 -22.40 -19.29
N ASP A 415 4.27 -22.93 -20.34
CA ASP A 415 4.41 -22.39 -21.69
C ASP A 415 3.93 -20.93 -21.72
N CYS A 416 4.90 -20.01 -21.76
CA CYS A 416 4.69 -18.58 -21.75
C CYS A 416 4.11 -18.03 -23.07
N SER A 417 3.78 -18.87 -24.05
CA SER A 417 3.23 -18.43 -25.34
C SER A 417 1.73 -18.12 -25.33
N LEU A 418 1.02 -18.39 -24.23
CA LEU A 418 -0.41 -18.08 -24.10
C LEU A 418 -0.63 -16.56 -24.05
N VAL A 419 -0.97 -15.99 -25.20
CA VAL A 419 -1.38 -14.59 -25.36
C VAL A 419 -2.90 -14.51 -25.29
N ALA A 420 -3.43 -13.89 -24.24
CA ALA A 420 -4.86 -13.62 -24.15
C ALA A 420 -5.25 -12.43 -25.06
N GLU A 421 -6.45 -12.48 -25.65
CA GLU A 421 -7.03 -11.29 -26.28
C GLU A 421 -7.38 -10.23 -25.23
N SER A 422 -7.35 -8.96 -25.64
CA SER A 422 -7.75 -7.86 -24.77
C SER A 422 -9.23 -8.01 -24.44
N SER A 423 -9.57 -8.07 -23.16
CA SER A 423 -10.96 -8.25 -22.71
C SER A 423 -11.22 -7.55 -21.40
N TRP A 424 -12.47 -7.17 -21.16
CA TRP A 424 -12.92 -6.79 -19.83
C TRP A 424 -13.28 -8.04 -19.04
N VAL A 425 -12.83 -8.10 -17.79
CA VAL A 425 -12.96 -9.28 -16.93
C VAL A 425 -13.59 -8.85 -15.61
N LEU A 426 -14.61 -9.59 -15.17
CA LEU A 426 -15.22 -9.45 -13.87
C LEU A 426 -14.92 -10.72 -13.05
N MET A 427 -14.11 -10.61 -12.01
CA MET A 427 -13.68 -11.78 -11.22
C MET A 427 -13.96 -11.59 -9.74
N ARG A 428 -14.43 -12.63 -9.04
CA ARG A 428 -14.71 -12.55 -7.61
C ARG A 428 -13.43 -12.32 -6.80
N LYS A 429 -13.49 -11.37 -5.85
CA LYS A 429 -12.43 -11.03 -4.91
C LYS A 429 -12.21 -12.12 -3.85
N GLU A 430 -13.19 -12.99 -3.67
CA GLU A 430 -13.14 -14.07 -2.68
C GLU A 430 -13.49 -15.41 -3.32
N LEU A 431 -13.09 -16.49 -2.66
CA LEU A 431 -13.47 -17.84 -3.07
C LEU A 431 -14.99 -18.01 -2.92
N ILE A 432 -15.59 -18.83 -3.79
CA ILE A 432 -16.99 -19.21 -3.69
C ILE A 432 -17.22 -19.90 -2.34
N PRO A 433 -18.24 -19.49 -1.56
CA PRO A 433 -18.59 -20.15 -0.31
C PRO A 433 -18.70 -21.66 -0.47
N ASP A 434 -18.17 -22.41 0.50
CA ASP A 434 -18.13 -23.87 0.49
C ASP A 434 -17.39 -24.50 -0.70
N SER A 435 -16.58 -23.76 -1.47
CA SER A 435 -15.77 -24.36 -2.54
C SER A 435 -14.62 -25.20 -2.00
N ARG A 436 -14.04 -24.82 -0.87
CA ARG A 436 -12.86 -25.50 -0.30
C ARG A 436 -13.15 -26.94 0.11
N ASN A 437 -12.09 -27.74 0.15
CA ASN A 437 -12.11 -29.15 0.59
C ASN A 437 -13.08 -30.02 -0.25
N LYS A 438 -13.29 -29.65 -1.51
CA LYS A 438 -14.10 -30.37 -2.50
C LYS A 438 -13.26 -30.62 -3.74
N SER A 439 -13.53 -31.73 -4.43
CA SER A 439 -12.89 -31.99 -5.72
C SER A 439 -13.17 -30.89 -6.73
N PHE A 440 -12.22 -30.63 -7.63
CA PHE A 440 -12.36 -29.60 -8.66
C PHE A 440 -13.70 -29.69 -9.41
N GLU A 441 -14.12 -30.90 -9.80
CA GLU A 441 -15.42 -31.14 -10.44
C GLU A 441 -16.64 -30.77 -9.57
N LYS A 442 -16.54 -30.89 -8.24
CA LYS A 442 -17.58 -30.41 -7.32
C LYS A 442 -17.54 -28.89 -7.17
N GLN A 443 -16.36 -28.28 -7.15
CA GLN A 443 -16.20 -26.83 -7.07
C GLN A 443 -16.77 -26.13 -8.31
N LYS A 444 -16.49 -26.67 -9.50
CA LYS A 444 -17.01 -26.17 -10.78
C LYS A 444 -18.54 -26.12 -10.82
N LYS A 445 -19.22 -27.06 -10.14
CA LYS A 445 -20.68 -27.08 -10.00
C LYS A 445 -21.25 -26.00 -9.08
N LEU A 446 -20.41 -25.33 -8.28
CA LEU A 446 -20.82 -24.21 -7.43
C LEU A 446 -20.84 -22.87 -8.18
N LEU A 447 -20.20 -22.80 -9.35
CA LEU A 447 -20.32 -21.65 -10.25
C LEU A 447 -21.78 -21.51 -10.70
N LYS A 448 -22.28 -20.28 -10.67
CA LYS A 448 -23.65 -19.94 -11.05
C LYS A 448 -23.66 -18.73 -11.98
N GLY A 449 -24.75 -18.59 -12.72
CA GLY A 449 -24.90 -17.50 -13.69
C GLY A 449 -23.87 -17.62 -14.81
N SER A 450 -23.20 -16.51 -15.12
CA SER A 450 -22.21 -16.41 -16.21
C SER A 450 -20.77 -16.70 -15.75
N PHE A 451 -20.56 -17.07 -14.49
CA PHE A 451 -19.23 -17.36 -13.98
C PHE A 451 -18.67 -18.69 -14.52
N GLU A 452 -17.42 -18.65 -14.95
CA GLU A 452 -16.60 -19.78 -15.34
C GLU A 452 -15.35 -19.91 -14.44
N VAL A 453 -14.60 -21.00 -14.60
CA VAL A 453 -13.30 -21.20 -13.93
C VAL A 453 -12.27 -20.23 -14.52
N PRO A 454 -11.51 -19.48 -13.70
CA PRO A 454 -10.51 -18.52 -14.19
C PRO A 454 -9.37 -19.19 -14.94
N THR A 455 -8.75 -18.46 -15.87
CA THR A 455 -7.42 -18.87 -16.36
C THR A 455 -6.35 -18.55 -15.32
N ILE A 456 -5.17 -19.13 -15.47
CA ILE A 456 -3.98 -18.73 -14.71
C ILE A 456 -3.74 -17.22 -14.85
N MET A 457 -3.83 -16.69 -16.07
CA MET A 457 -3.64 -15.25 -16.32
C MET A 457 -4.68 -14.40 -15.59
N ASP A 458 -5.97 -14.77 -15.63
CA ASP A 458 -7.02 -14.01 -14.94
C ASP A 458 -6.76 -13.95 -13.43
N ALA A 459 -6.39 -15.10 -12.83
CA ALA A 459 -6.11 -15.19 -11.41
C ALA A 459 -4.84 -14.42 -11.00
N ILE A 460 -3.75 -14.50 -11.79
CA ILE A 460 -2.52 -13.74 -11.55
C ILE A 460 -2.81 -12.25 -11.61
N LEU A 461 -3.51 -11.80 -12.65
CA LEU A 461 -3.84 -10.39 -12.82
C LEU A 461 -4.70 -9.88 -11.68
N LEU A 462 -5.74 -10.62 -11.27
CA LEU A 462 -6.56 -10.24 -10.13
C LEU A 462 -5.71 -10.08 -8.86
N CYS A 463 -4.84 -11.04 -8.56
CA CYS A 463 -3.96 -10.96 -7.40
C CYS A 463 -2.98 -9.77 -7.50
N MET A 464 -2.38 -9.55 -8.68
CA MET A 464 -1.49 -8.41 -8.95
C MET A 464 -2.21 -7.09 -8.73
N ILE A 465 -3.32 -6.85 -9.45
CA ILE A 465 -4.01 -5.56 -9.44
C ILE A 465 -4.53 -5.23 -8.05
N THR A 466 -5.04 -6.19 -7.30
CA THR A 466 -5.53 -5.93 -5.94
C THR A 466 -4.40 -5.71 -4.95
N TYR A 467 -3.27 -6.39 -5.10
CA TYR A 467 -2.11 -6.11 -4.27
C TYR A 467 -1.57 -4.70 -4.54
N VAL A 468 -1.37 -4.32 -5.80
CA VAL A 468 -0.83 -3.01 -6.14
C VAL A 468 -1.80 -1.86 -5.90
N SER A 469 -3.11 -2.07 -5.95
CA SER A 469 -4.09 -1.00 -5.70
C SER A 469 -4.47 -0.88 -4.23
N GLU A 470 -4.79 -1.99 -3.57
CA GLU A 470 -5.35 -2.01 -2.22
C GLU A 470 -4.32 -2.35 -1.14
N GLY A 471 -3.11 -2.80 -1.51
CA GLY A 471 -2.15 -3.39 -0.57
C GLY A 471 -2.63 -4.74 0.01
N LYS A 472 -3.74 -5.27 -0.51
CA LYS A 472 -4.38 -6.48 -0.01
C LYS A 472 -4.05 -7.67 -0.87
N ASN A 473 -3.82 -8.80 -0.21
CA ASN A 473 -3.74 -10.09 -0.89
C ASN A 473 -5.13 -10.74 -0.87
N ILE A 474 -5.79 -10.77 -2.03
CA ILE A 474 -7.06 -11.49 -2.27
C ILE A 474 -7.01 -12.94 -1.78
N CYS A 475 -5.82 -13.52 -1.80
CA CYS A 475 -5.59 -14.93 -1.52
C CYS A 475 -5.01 -15.25 -0.13
N GLY A 476 -5.08 -14.33 0.87
CA GLY A 476 -4.70 -14.59 2.27
C GLY A 476 -3.37 -15.35 2.46
N ARG A 477 -3.14 -16.03 3.60
CA ARG A 477 -1.97 -16.94 3.74
C ARG A 477 -2.08 -18.22 2.88
N ARG A 478 -3.31 -18.69 2.62
CA ARG A 478 -3.60 -20.00 1.97
C ARG A 478 -4.95 -20.10 1.22
N PRO A 479 -5.61 -19.04 0.74
CA PRO A 479 -6.50 -19.26 -0.42
C PRO A 479 -5.68 -19.49 -1.69
N TRP A 480 -5.94 -20.61 -2.35
CA TRP A 480 -5.54 -20.83 -3.73
C TRP A 480 -6.85 -20.97 -4.52
N THR A 481 -6.91 -20.36 -5.70
CA THR A 481 -8.01 -20.61 -6.63
C THR A 481 -7.55 -21.62 -7.68
N PHE A 482 -8.38 -22.63 -7.94
CA PHE A 482 -8.21 -23.45 -9.13
C PHE A 482 -8.38 -22.60 -10.40
N CYS A 483 -7.51 -22.85 -11.36
CA CYS A 483 -7.57 -22.30 -12.70
C CYS A 483 -8.10 -23.36 -13.67
N ARG A 484 -8.32 -23.01 -14.94
CA ARG A 484 -8.85 -23.92 -15.97
C ARG A 484 -7.75 -24.81 -16.58
N GLU A 485 -6.53 -24.31 -16.63
CA GLU A 485 -5.37 -24.98 -17.20
C GLU A 485 -4.93 -26.18 -16.37
N ASN A 486 -4.45 -27.23 -17.05
CA ASN A 486 -3.88 -28.43 -16.44
C ASN A 486 -2.42 -28.62 -16.88
N PHE A 487 -1.58 -29.09 -15.98
CA PHE A 487 -0.20 -29.49 -16.26
C PHE A 487 0.02 -30.93 -15.79
N GLU A 488 0.42 -31.83 -16.70
CA GLU A 488 0.65 -33.25 -16.38
C GLU A 488 -0.51 -33.96 -15.63
N ASN A 489 -1.76 -33.60 -15.96
CA ASN A 489 -3.01 -34.05 -15.30
C ASN A 489 -3.30 -33.43 -13.92
N TYR A 490 -2.52 -32.44 -13.50
CA TYR A 490 -2.78 -31.67 -12.28
C TYR A 490 -3.47 -30.36 -12.61
N GLN A 491 -4.47 -30.02 -11.80
CA GLN A 491 -5.15 -28.74 -11.90
C GLN A 491 -4.22 -27.63 -11.42
N MET A 492 -4.02 -26.63 -12.28
CA MET A 492 -3.22 -25.47 -11.93
C MET A 492 -3.97 -24.60 -10.94
N LEU A 493 -3.21 -23.96 -10.04
CA LEU A 493 -3.75 -23.07 -9.05
C LEU A 493 -2.87 -21.85 -8.84
N VAL A 494 -3.51 -20.75 -8.50
CA VAL A 494 -2.88 -19.45 -8.26
C VAL A 494 -3.30 -18.97 -6.89
N GLY A 495 -2.34 -18.52 -6.08
CA GLY A 495 -2.61 -17.92 -4.78
C GLY A 495 -1.48 -18.12 -3.78
N GLY A 496 -1.85 -18.17 -2.50
CA GLY A 496 -0.91 -18.30 -1.38
C GLY A 496 -0.09 -17.03 -1.10
N LYS A 497 0.30 -16.84 0.17
CA LYS A 497 1.25 -15.77 0.57
C LYS A 497 2.58 -16.39 0.95
N LYS A 498 3.61 -16.10 0.16
CA LYS A 498 5.00 -16.14 0.61
C LYS A 498 5.50 -14.70 0.76
N PRO A 499 6.50 -14.42 1.61
CA PRO A 499 7.16 -13.10 1.65
C PRO A 499 7.65 -12.65 0.26
N SER A 500 7.86 -13.61 -0.64
CA SER A 500 8.22 -13.35 -2.02
C SER A 500 7.04 -12.81 -2.84
N GLY A 501 5.79 -13.28 -2.71
CA GLY A 501 4.67 -12.83 -3.56
C GLY A 501 3.66 -13.93 -3.91
N ILE A 502 3.10 -13.90 -5.14
CA ILE A 502 2.17 -14.90 -5.68
C ILE A 502 2.88 -16.23 -5.96
N VAL A 503 2.20 -17.33 -5.65
CA VAL A 503 2.62 -18.67 -6.05
C VAL A 503 1.68 -19.21 -7.13
N VAL A 504 2.26 -19.69 -8.21
CA VAL A 504 1.59 -20.55 -9.20
C VAL A 504 2.11 -21.95 -8.98
N ASP A 505 1.22 -22.90 -8.78
CA ASP A 505 1.59 -24.27 -8.43
C ASP A 505 0.60 -25.27 -9.04
N CYS A 506 0.99 -26.54 -9.08
CA CYS A 506 0.16 -27.66 -9.49
C CYS A 506 -0.04 -28.58 -8.27
N PHE A 507 -1.26 -29.10 -8.07
CA PHE A 507 -1.59 -29.70 -6.78
C PHE A 507 -2.17 -31.11 -6.95
N PHE A 508 -1.66 -32.03 -6.13
CA PHE A 508 -1.98 -33.46 -6.18
C PHE A 508 -3.23 -33.84 -5.38
N ASN A 509 -3.73 -32.95 -4.51
CA ASN A 509 -4.79 -33.28 -3.56
C ASN A 509 -5.90 -32.21 -3.47
N ASP A 510 -7.14 -32.61 -3.68
CA ASP A 510 -8.33 -31.76 -3.72
C ASP A 510 -8.71 -31.06 -2.39
N SER A 511 -7.92 -31.25 -1.32
CA SER A 511 -8.38 -31.01 0.05
C SER A 511 -8.16 -29.60 0.61
N GLU A 512 -7.51 -28.66 -0.09
CA GLU A 512 -7.23 -27.31 0.46
C GLU A 512 -7.63 -26.10 -0.44
N PRO A 513 -7.47 -26.15 -1.78
CA PRO A 513 -7.81 -25.03 -2.65
C PRO A 513 -9.33 -24.80 -2.75
N GLY A 514 -9.72 -23.57 -3.05
CA GLY A 514 -11.08 -23.23 -3.44
C GLY A 514 -11.17 -22.76 -4.88
N LEU A 515 -12.30 -22.18 -5.25
CA LEU A 515 -12.55 -21.67 -6.60
C LEU A 515 -13.11 -20.25 -6.51
N SER A 516 -12.44 -19.30 -7.15
CA SER A 516 -13.02 -18.02 -7.54
C SER A 516 -13.72 -18.16 -8.90
N GLY A 517 -14.74 -17.34 -9.15
CA GLY A 517 -15.45 -17.29 -10.43
C GLY A 517 -14.98 -16.12 -11.28
N VAL A 518 -14.84 -16.32 -12.59
CA VAL A 518 -14.58 -15.25 -13.57
C VAL A 518 -15.73 -15.13 -14.58
N TRP A 519 -16.07 -13.92 -14.99
CA TRP A 519 -17.00 -13.62 -16.07
C TRP A 519 -16.29 -12.70 -17.08
N LYS A 520 -16.14 -13.18 -18.32
CA LYS A 520 -15.45 -12.47 -19.41
C LYS A 520 -16.44 -11.83 -20.39
N PHE A 521 -16.02 -10.71 -20.97
CA PHE A 521 -16.79 -9.96 -21.97
C PHE A 521 -16.03 -9.72 -23.27
#